data_AF-A0A2N5C5G5-F1
#
_entry.id   AF-A0A2N5C5G5-F1
#
_cell.length_a   1.000
_cell.length_b   1.000
_cell.length_c   1.000
_cell.angle_alpha   90.00
_cell.angle_beta   90.00
_cell.angle_gamma   90.00
#
_symmetry.space_group_name_H-M   'P 1'
#
loop_
_entity.id
_entity.type
_entity.pdbx_description
1 polymer ?
#
loop_
_entity_poly.entity_id
_entity_poly.type
_entity_poly.pdbx_seq_one_letter_code
_entity_poly.pdbx_strand_id
1 'polypeptide(L)'
;MMRLNTPFDWARTSTYLREARANLSEAAEGVCVDEIKEFEEYLSHNELELALDVLEAAFEKGDDANWRVLEIMGKAALSMQLHDRQRRYDARLTQARGWSYETSLSR
;
A
#
# COMPACT_ATOMS: atom_id res chain seq x y z
N MET A 1 -13.94 -24.29 13.08
CA MET A 1 -12.79 -23.53 12.54
C MET A 1 -13.14 -22.05 12.66
N MET A 2 -12.74 -21.40 13.77
CA MET A 2 -13.03 -19.98 14.01
C MET A 2 -12.06 -19.13 13.20
N ARG A 3 -12.57 -18.33 12.27
CA ARG A 3 -11.81 -17.20 11.70
C ARG A 3 -11.72 -16.16 12.82
N LEU A 4 -10.55 -16.05 13.44
CA LEU A 4 -10.26 -14.92 14.31
C LEU A 4 -10.29 -13.66 13.44
N ASN A 5 -11.36 -12.87 13.57
CA ASN A 5 -11.39 -11.51 13.05
C ASN A 5 -10.30 -10.74 13.80
N THR A 6 -9.12 -10.60 13.20
CA THR A 6 -8.10 -9.70 13.73
C THR A 6 -8.73 -8.30 13.79
N PRO A 7 -8.70 -7.62 14.95
CA PRO A 7 -9.18 -6.26 15.04
C PRO A 7 -8.45 -5.38 14.03
N PHE A 8 -9.17 -4.44 13.43
CA PHE A 8 -8.56 -3.40 12.61
C PHE A 8 -7.55 -2.63 13.46
N ASP A 9 -6.29 -2.62 13.02
CA ASP A 9 -5.19 -1.96 13.71
C ASP A 9 -4.73 -0.78 12.86
N TRP A 10 -5.18 0.41 13.27
CA TRP A 10 -4.86 1.67 12.61
C TRP A 10 -3.35 1.96 12.67
N ALA A 11 -2.68 1.64 13.79
CA ALA A 11 -1.27 1.91 13.97
C ALA A 11 -0.44 1.07 12.99
N ARG A 12 -0.77 -0.23 12.89
CA ARG A 12 -0.13 -1.14 11.93
C ARG A 12 -0.39 -0.71 10.47
N THR A 13 -1.61 -0.31 10.15
CA THR A 13 -1.95 0.17 8.80
C THR A 13 -1.16 1.43 8.44
N SER A 14 -1.11 2.40 9.36
CA SER A 14 -0.31 3.62 9.19
C SER A 14 1.19 3.33 9.07
N THR A 15 1.71 2.29 9.73
CA THR A 15 3.10 1.83 9.53
C THR A 15 3.32 1.33 8.12
N TYR A 16 2.44 0.48 7.58
CA TYR A 16 2.58 0.03 6.19
C TYR A 16 2.47 1.18 5.20
N LEU A 17 1.55 2.12 5.40
CA LEU A 17 1.43 3.30 4.52
C LEU A 17 2.71 4.14 4.54
N ARG A 18 3.30 4.40 5.71
CA ARG A 18 4.58 5.13 5.80
C ARG A 18 5.75 4.35 5.21
N GLU A 19 5.79 3.03 5.38
CA GLU A 19 6.82 2.18 4.78
C GLU A 19 6.70 2.18 3.25
N ALA A 20 5.48 2.13 2.70
CA ALA A 20 5.26 2.21 1.26
C ALA A 20 5.72 3.57 0.71
N ARG A 21 5.35 4.67 1.37
CA ARG A 21 5.82 6.02 1.03
C ARG A 21 7.35 6.08 0.98
N ALA A 22 8.03 5.60 2.03
CA ALA A 22 9.49 5.66 2.14
C ALA A 22 10.23 4.79 1.11
N ASN A 23 9.53 3.90 0.40
CA ASN A 23 10.10 3.07 -0.66
C ASN A 23 9.79 3.60 -2.07
N LEU A 24 9.02 4.69 -2.21
CA LEU A 24 8.82 5.34 -3.50
C LEU A 24 10.16 5.87 -4.05
N SER A 25 10.36 5.76 -5.35
CA SER A 25 11.54 6.34 -6.01
C SER A 25 11.54 7.87 -5.94
N GLU A 26 12.72 8.48 -5.95
CA GLU A 26 12.86 9.95 -6.01
C GLU A 26 12.14 10.55 -7.24
N ALA A 27 12.06 9.80 -8.34
CA ALA A 27 11.32 10.19 -9.53
C ALA A 27 9.81 10.27 -9.28
N ALA A 28 9.24 9.28 -8.58
CA ALA A 28 7.85 9.31 -8.16
C ALA A 28 7.59 10.45 -7.16
N GLU A 29 8.50 10.69 -6.22
CA GLU A 29 8.37 11.80 -5.27
C GLU A 29 8.37 13.16 -5.96
N GLY A 30 9.26 13.37 -6.94
CA GLY A 30 9.33 14.62 -7.69
C GLY A 30 8.11 14.90 -8.55
N VAL A 31 7.42 13.86 -9.03
CA VAL A 31 6.19 13.99 -9.83
C VAL A 31 4.95 14.18 -8.94
N CYS A 32 4.98 13.71 -7.70
CA CYS A 32 3.82 13.68 -6.79
C CYS A 32 3.99 14.53 -5.53
N VAL A 33 4.74 15.63 -5.60
CA VAL A 33 5.03 16.49 -4.45
C VAL A 33 3.76 16.98 -3.75
N ASP A 34 2.73 17.36 -4.51
CA ASP A 34 1.47 17.85 -3.96
C ASP A 34 0.66 16.71 -3.33
N GLU A 35 0.55 15.56 -4.01
CA GLU A 35 -0.16 14.40 -3.48
C GLU A 35 0.52 13.84 -2.21
N ILE A 36 1.86 13.80 -2.17
CA ILE A 36 2.62 13.37 -0.98
C ILE A 36 2.38 14.31 0.22
N LYS A 37 2.06 15.58 -0.02
CA LYS A 37 1.67 16.49 1.05
C LYS A 37 0.31 16.12 1.61
N GLU A 38 -0.64 15.76 0.74
CA GLU A 38 -1.98 15.29 1.14
C GLU A 38 -1.91 13.96 1.90
N PHE A 39 -0.95 13.08 1.57
CA PHE A 39 -0.73 11.81 2.28
C PHE A 39 -0.58 11.97 3.81
N GLU A 40 0.27 12.91 4.27
CA GLU A 40 0.47 13.10 5.72
C GLU A 40 -0.75 13.73 6.38
N GLU A 41 -1.49 14.58 5.67
CA GLU A 41 -2.75 15.13 6.13
C GLU A 41 -3.78 14.02 6.34
N TYR A 42 -3.95 13.13 5.36
CA TYR A 42 -4.83 11.95 5.46
C TYR A 42 -4.45 11.04 6.62
N LEU A 43 -3.16 10.75 6.81
CA LEU A 43 -2.70 9.95 7.95
C LEU A 43 -3.03 10.61 9.30
N SER A 44 -2.93 11.94 9.41
CA SER A 44 -3.23 12.67 10.64
C SER A 44 -4.72 12.61 11.01
N HIS A 45 -5.60 12.47 10.01
CA HIS A 45 -7.04 12.34 10.18
C HIS A 45 -7.54 10.88 10.21
N ASN A 46 -6.64 9.88 10.15
CA ASN A 46 -6.96 8.46 10.00
C ASN A 46 -7.73 8.12 8.71
N GLU A 47 -7.59 8.92 7.66
CA GLU A 47 -8.16 8.68 6.34
C GLU A 47 -7.27 7.72 5.53
N LEU A 48 -7.12 6.49 6.04
CA LEU A 48 -6.10 5.55 5.57
C LEU A 48 -6.31 5.08 4.13
N GLU A 49 -7.57 5.00 3.66
CA GLU A 49 -7.86 4.65 2.27
C GLU A 49 -7.45 5.77 1.30
N LEU A 50 -7.65 7.04 1.67
CA LEU A 50 -7.20 8.19 0.88
C LEU A 50 -5.67 8.28 0.85
N ALA A 51 -5.01 7.99 1.98
CA ALA A 51 -3.56 7.86 2.02
C ALA A 51 -3.05 6.74 1.10
N LEU A 52 -3.78 5.62 0.98
CA LEU A 52 -3.45 4.57 0.00
C LEU A 52 -3.69 5.02 -1.44
N ASP A 53 -4.76 5.77 -1.72
CA ASP A 53 -5.05 6.32 -3.06
C ASP A 53 -3.91 7.21 -3.57
N VAL A 54 -3.34 8.04 -2.70
CA VAL A 54 -2.16 8.86 -3.02
C VAL A 54 -0.97 7.99 -3.42
N LEU A 55 -0.69 6.94 -2.65
CA LEU A 55 0.43 6.03 -2.93
C LEU A 55 0.22 5.26 -4.23
N GLU A 56 -1.01 4.81 -4.51
CA GLU A 56 -1.36 4.20 -5.80
C GLU A 56 -1.08 5.14 -6.96
N ALA A 57 -1.52 6.40 -6.86
CA ALA A 57 -1.30 7.40 -7.90
C ALA A 57 0.20 7.70 -8.12
N ALA A 58 0.98 7.83 -7.04
CA ALA A 58 2.42 8.05 -7.13
C ALA A 58 3.16 6.86 -7.74
N PHE A 59 2.80 5.65 -7.33
CA PHE A 59 3.34 4.41 -7.89
C PHE A 59 3.08 4.31 -9.40
N GLU A 60 1.84 4.60 -9.84
CA GLU A 60 1.47 4.51 -11.26
C GLU A 60 2.13 5.58 -12.13
N LYS A 61 2.49 6.74 -11.56
CA LYS A 61 3.12 7.84 -12.29
C LYS A 61 4.64 7.70 -12.44
N GLY A 62 5.32 7.02 -11.52
CA GLY A 62 6.79 7.05 -11.49
C GLY A 62 7.51 5.82 -10.93
N ASP A 63 6.79 4.78 -10.50
CA ASP A 63 7.42 3.64 -9.82
C ASP A 63 6.79 2.28 -10.13
N ASP A 64 6.12 2.13 -11.29
CA ASP A 64 5.34 0.95 -11.66
C ASP A 64 6.11 -0.39 -11.66
N ALA A 65 7.44 -0.32 -11.72
CA ALA A 65 8.36 -1.44 -11.63
C ALA A 65 8.85 -1.77 -10.20
N ASN A 66 8.58 -0.93 -9.20
CA ASN A 66 9.06 -1.11 -7.83
C ASN A 66 8.19 -2.07 -7.04
N TRP A 67 8.53 -3.36 -7.13
CA TRP A 67 7.77 -4.42 -6.49
C TRP A 67 7.68 -4.25 -4.97
N ARG A 68 8.66 -3.59 -4.34
CA ARG A 68 8.66 -3.42 -2.89
C ARG A 68 7.52 -2.52 -2.42
N VAL A 69 7.28 -1.40 -3.10
CA VAL A 69 6.16 -0.49 -2.81
C VAL A 69 4.84 -1.24 -2.95
N LEU A 70 4.69 -2.00 -4.04
CA LEU A 70 3.48 -2.77 -4.32
C LEU A 70 3.20 -3.87 -3.28
N GLU A 71 4.23 -4.55 -2.76
CA GLU A 71 4.09 -5.49 -1.64
C GLU A 71 3.56 -4.82 -0.37
N ILE A 72 4.09 -3.64 -0.05
CA ILE A 72 3.74 -2.93 1.18
C ILE A 72 2.32 -2.34 1.06
N MET A 73 1.96 -1.79 -0.11
CA MET A 73 0.57 -1.37 -0.40
C MET A 73 -0.40 -2.55 -0.27
N GLY A 74 -0.01 -3.75 -0.69
CA GLY A 74 -0.73 -5.00 -0.43
C GLY A 74 -1.03 -5.22 1.05
N LYS A 75 -0.03 -5.05 1.91
CA LYS A 75 -0.21 -5.21 3.36
C LYS A 75 -1.15 -4.16 3.95
N ALA A 76 -1.03 -2.90 3.53
CA ALA A 76 -1.94 -1.84 3.95
C ALA A 76 -3.40 -2.13 3.51
N ALA A 77 -3.60 -2.52 2.25
CA ALA A 77 -4.92 -2.90 1.74
C ALA A 77 -5.49 -4.10 2.50
N LEU A 78 -4.68 -5.13 2.78
CA LEU A 78 -5.11 -6.29 3.54
C LEU A 78 -5.47 -5.94 4.99
N SER A 79 -4.71 -5.07 5.66
CA SER A 79 -5.00 -4.65 7.03
C SER A 79 -6.28 -3.83 7.14
N MET A 80 -6.66 -3.11 6.08
CA MET A 80 -7.95 -2.41 5.93
C MET A 80 -9.09 -3.29 5.39
N GLN A 81 -8.85 -4.58 5.12
CA GLN A 81 -9.82 -5.50 4.50
C GLN A 81 -10.26 -5.09 3.08
N LEU A 82 -9.43 -4.29 2.37
CA LEU A 82 -9.63 -3.90 0.98
C LEU A 82 -9.23 -5.03 0.02
N HIS A 83 -9.92 -6.16 0.13
CA HIS A 83 -9.54 -7.41 -0.53
C HIS A 83 -9.46 -7.30 -2.07
N ASP A 84 -10.32 -6.49 -2.70
CA ASP A 84 -10.24 -6.27 -4.14
C ASP A 84 -8.95 -5.56 -4.55
N ARG A 85 -8.52 -4.55 -3.80
CA ARG A 85 -7.28 -3.82 -4.08
C ARG A 85 -6.06 -4.71 -3.87
N GLN A 86 -6.04 -5.39 -2.72
CA GLN A 86 -5.01 -6.35 -2.36
C GLN A 86 -4.82 -7.43 -3.45
N ARG A 87 -5.91 -8.03 -3.95
CA ARG A 87 -5.84 -9.01 -5.06
C ARG A 87 -5.29 -8.42 -6.35
N ARG A 88 -5.60 -7.15 -6.68
CA ARG A 88 -5.03 -6.50 -7.88
C ARG A 88 -3.52 -6.34 -7.76
N TYR A 89 -3.02 -5.96 -6.59
CA TYR A 89 -1.58 -5.85 -6.38
C TYR A 89 -0.89 -7.21 -6.42
N ASP A 90 -1.47 -8.25 -5.80
CA ASP A 90 -0.95 -9.61 -5.87
C ASP A 90 -0.87 -10.14 -7.31
N ALA A 91 -1.87 -9.83 -8.13
CA ALA A 91 -1.88 -10.20 -9.54
C ALA A 91 -0.76 -9.50 -10.31
N ARG A 92 -0.55 -8.19 -10.08
CA ARG A 92 0.56 -7.42 -10.66
C ARG A 92 1.92 -7.98 -10.21
N LEU A 93 2.09 -8.31 -8.93
CA LEU A 93 3.31 -8.91 -8.39
C LEU A 93 3.58 -10.31 -8.97
N THR A 94 2.54 -11.13 -9.09
CA THR A 94 2.61 -12.46 -9.69
C THR A 94 3.07 -12.36 -11.15
N GLN A 95 2.48 -11.44 -11.91
CA GLN A 95 2.85 -11.19 -13.30
C GLN A 95 4.30 -10.74 -13.42
N ALA A 96 4.74 -9.81 -12.56
CA ALA A 96 6.09 -9.26 -12.62
C ALA A 96 7.19 -10.25 -12.20
N ARG A 97 6.88 -11.15 -11.24
CA ARG A 97 7.86 -12.10 -10.68
C ARG A 97 7.90 -13.45 -11.42
N GLY A 98 6.82 -13.82 -12.10
CA GLY A 98 6.70 -15.12 -12.77
C GLY A 98 6.36 -16.30 -11.84
N TRP A 99 6.11 -16.05 -10.56
CA TRP A 99 5.59 -17.04 -9.60
C TRP A 99 4.41 -16.46 -8.81
N SER A 100 3.57 -17.32 -8.24
CA SER A 100 2.42 -16.89 -7.43
C SER A 100 2.90 -16.09 -6.21
N TYR A 101 2.32 -14.90 -6.04
CA TYR A 101 2.49 -14.10 -4.84
C TYR A 101 1.13 -13.90 -4.16
N GLU A 102 1.10 -14.09 -2.84
CA GLU A 102 -0.06 -13.79 -2.01
C GLU A 102 0.35 -12.89 -0.84
N THR A 103 -0.32 -11.77 -0.68
CA THR A 103 -0.08 -10.89 0.47
C THR A 103 -0.52 -11.58 1.76
N SER A 104 0.35 -11.59 2.76
CA SER A 104 0.01 -12.01 4.12
C SER A 104 0.45 -10.98 5.15
N LEU A 105 -0.36 -10.79 6.19
CA LEU A 105 0.06 -10.05 7.38
C LEU A 105 0.82 -11.00 8.30
N SER A 106 2.13 -10.82 8.39
CA SER A 106 2.93 -11.47 9.44
C SER A 106 2.41 -11.01 10.81
N ARG A 107 2.34 -11.93 11.77
CA ARG A 107 1.97 -11.63 13.16
C ARG A 107 3.00 -10.75 13.84
#